data_AF-A0A0J7P446-F1
#
_entry.id   AF-A0A0J7P446-F1
#
_cell.length_a   1.000
_cell.length_b   1.000
_cell.length_c   1.000
_cell.angle_alpha   90.00
_cell.angle_beta   90.00
_cell.angle_gamma   90.00
#
_symmetry.space_group_name_H-M   'P 1'
#
loop_
_entity.id
_entity.type
_entity.pdbx_description
1 polymer ?
#
loop_
_entity_poly.entity_id
_entity_poly.type
_entity_poly.pdbx_seq_one_letter_code
_entity_poly.pdbx_strand_id
1 'polypeptide(L)'
;MTSVRNSLEQERHLLRRKLEEARDDSEARALELQGDMKTLRSQLEEQNERARRAERDQATLVAELTAQNTRLADQLREAAKQEEQLLVELKILREKCALRNTTLQDHVSSLEILRDEVQLVSAQRTELERRSLELREERARAIAALEEAEERAAALERLSHEAEHRARMAEQERDELSSALAAIEAERRGRSGSIQKPPRSLQAEMECEESGSSLEEQEDGNLKTEMARATKRLRELCAHLRRGEDDSGLQSDCEESMLVINLNNSEQEVSTNEREAHPSPTNNPGALLELVEEVYNLALSGRGAPGELGLAVELHKVREELENSREQCRIKEDELKRRGDTILELTSKLSVCEAELRGVKEERDRARCDIEHSELTKDEIVAKAYKVRDQAVARQNRVEVELARTRIDILQADSQLKEAIKQKVELSQQLEQWQMDMQALLDEHVRSKLTPVSQIVATRNGENSDMSAPARKKRSTGSTKKMFGLF
;
A
#
# COMPACT_ATOMS: atom_id res chain seq x y z
N MET A 1 -76.67 -59.39 135.41
CA MET A 1 -77.49 -58.64 134.41
C MET A 1 -77.10 -57.17 134.33
N THR A 2 -77.08 -56.39 135.43
CA THR A 2 -76.75 -54.94 135.43
C THR A 2 -75.28 -54.61 135.15
N SER A 3 -74.32 -55.36 135.71
CA SER A 3 -72.88 -55.12 135.48
C SER A 3 -72.46 -55.39 134.02
N VAL A 4 -72.99 -56.44 133.40
CA VAL A 4 -72.76 -56.77 131.98
C VAL A 4 -73.36 -55.70 131.05
N ARG A 5 -74.51 -55.12 131.42
CA ARG A 5 -75.10 -54.01 130.67
C ARG A 5 -74.22 -52.76 130.73
N ASN A 6 -73.70 -52.42 131.92
CA ASN A 6 -72.82 -51.26 132.08
C ASN A 6 -71.48 -51.44 131.33
N SER A 7 -70.89 -52.64 131.33
CA SER A 7 -69.67 -52.90 130.56
C SER A 7 -69.90 -52.80 129.04
N LEU A 8 -71.03 -53.33 128.54
CA LEU A 8 -71.42 -53.19 127.14
C LEU A 8 -71.70 -51.74 126.75
N GLU A 9 -72.30 -50.94 127.63
CA GLU A 9 -72.52 -49.52 127.39
C GLU A 9 -71.18 -48.75 127.34
N GLN A 10 -70.24 -49.04 128.24
CA GLN A 10 -68.88 -48.48 128.20
C GLN A 10 -68.11 -48.87 126.94
N GLU A 11 -68.14 -50.15 126.55
CA GLU A 11 -67.54 -50.64 125.31
C GLU A 11 -68.15 -49.96 124.08
N ARG A 12 -69.48 -49.79 124.05
CA ARG A 12 -70.16 -49.07 122.97
C ARG A 12 -69.70 -47.61 122.88
N HIS A 13 -69.59 -46.91 124.01
CA HIS A 13 -69.11 -45.52 124.03
C HIS A 13 -67.64 -45.41 123.59
N LEU A 14 -66.80 -46.34 124.03
CA LEU A 14 -65.39 -46.41 123.63
C LEU A 14 -65.23 -46.74 122.13
N LEU A 15 -66.04 -47.65 121.60
CA LEU A 15 -66.06 -47.97 120.16
C LEU A 15 -66.55 -46.80 119.31
N ARG A 16 -67.57 -46.06 119.77
CA ARG A 16 -68.03 -44.84 119.07
C ARG A 16 -66.92 -43.80 119.01
N ARG A 17 -66.26 -43.53 120.13
CA ARG A 17 -65.14 -42.59 120.18
C ARG A 17 -63.98 -43.02 119.28
N LYS A 18 -63.58 -44.30 119.30
CA LYS A 18 -62.53 -44.81 118.40
C LYS A 18 -62.91 -44.69 116.93
N LEU A 19 -64.19 -44.87 116.61
CA LEU A 19 -64.72 -44.74 115.27
C LEU A 19 -64.82 -43.27 114.82
N GLU A 20 -65.12 -42.35 115.73
CA GLU A 20 -65.04 -40.90 115.53
C GLU A 20 -63.58 -40.46 115.33
N GLU A 21 -62.65 -40.86 116.20
CA GLU A 21 -61.21 -40.57 116.05
C GLU A 21 -60.66 -41.11 114.71
N ALA A 22 -61.01 -42.34 114.33
CA ALA A 22 -60.61 -42.91 113.04
C ALA A 22 -61.25 -42.18 111.83
N ARG A 23 -62.48 -41.65 111.99
CA ARG A 23 -63.14 -40.82 110.98
C ARG A 23 -62.43 -39.49 110.84
N ASP A 24 -62.18 -38.78 111.94
CA ASP A 24 -61.50 -37.49 111.95
C ASP A 24 -60.09 -37.61 111.34
N ASP A 25 -59.34 -38.66 111.69
CA ASP A 25 -58.04 -38.96 111.07
C ASP A 25 -58.17 -39.24 109.57
N SER A 26 -59.24 -39.92 109.14
CA SER A 26 -59.50 -40.18 107.73
C SER A 26 -59.88 -38.91 106.97
N GLU A 27 -60.65 -38.02 107.59
CA GLU A 27 -61.05 -36.72 107.04
C GLU A 27 -59.85 -35.77 106.97
N ALA A 28 -59.00 -35.74 108.00
CA ALA A 28 -57.74 -34.99 108.00
C ALA A 28 -56.82 -35.45 106.85
N ARG A 29 -56.59 -36.77 106.72
CA ARG A 29 -55.83 -37.33 105.58
C ARG A 29 -56.47 -37.00 104.24
N ALA A 30 -57.80 -37.03 104.13
CA ALA A 30 -58.48 -36.66 102.90
C ALA A 30 -58.30 -35.18 102.55
N LEU A 31 -58.31 -34.28 103.55
CA LEU A 31 -58.06 -32.85 103.37
C LEU A 31 -56.60 -32.56 103.00
N GLU A 32 -55.64 -33.25 103.62
CA GLU A 32 -54.21 -33.17 103.25
C GLU A 32 -54.00 -33.59 101.80
N LEU A 33 -54.49 -34.77 101.41
CA LEU A 33 -54.41 -35.25 100.03
C LEU A 33 -55.15 -34.32 99.06
N GLN A 34 -56.27 -33.72 99.46
CA GLN A 34 -56.96 -32.72 98.65
C GLN A 34 -56.13 -31.44 98.49
N GLY A 35 -55.40 -31.04 99.54
CA GLY A 35 -54.42 -29.96 99.52
C GLY A 35 -53.28 -30.26 98.55
N ASP A 36 -52.64 -31.42 98.67
CA ASP A 36 -51.55 -31.87 97.80
C ASP A 36 -52.00 -31.99 96.34
N MET A 37 -53.21 -32.50 96.09
CA MET A 37 -53.78 -32.53 94.74
C MET A 37 -53.98 -31.13 94.17
N LYS A 38 -54.37 -30.14 94.99
CA LYS A 38 -54.50 -28.74 94.54
C LYS A 38 -53.13 -28.12 94.28
N THR A 39 -52.13 -28.35 95.13
CA THR A 39 -50.78 -27.81 94.93
C THR A 39 -50.09 -28.42 93.72
N LEU A 40 -50.18 -29.74 93.53
CA LEU A 40 -49.64 -30.43 92.34
C LEU A 40 -50.33 -29.96 91.06
N ARG A 41 -51.64 -29.74 91.08
CA ARG A 41 -52.36 -29.16 89.92
C ARG A 41 -51.87 -27.76 89.59
N SER A 42 -51.74 -26.89 90.60
CA SER A 42 -51.23 -25.53 90.40
C SER A 42 -49.79 -25.53 89.88
N GLN A 43 -48.92 -26.40 90.41
CA GLN A 43 -47.55 -26.56 89.92
C GLN A 43 -47.52 -27.07 88.48
N LEU A 44 -48.37 -28.04 88.12
CA LEU A 44 -48.46 -28.55 86.75
C LEU A 44 -48.95 -27.47 85.78
N GLU A 45 -49.95 -26.68 86.17
CA GLU A 45 -50.43 -25.53 85.39
C GLU A 45 -49.31 -24.51 85.18
N GLU A 46 -48.58 -24.15 86.24
CA GLU A 46 -47.48 -23.20 86.17
C GLU A 46 -46.32 -23.72 85.29
N GLN A 47 -45.98 -25.01 85.39
CA GLN A 47 -44.99 -25.63 84.50
C GLN A 47 -45.46 -25.66 83.05
N ASN A 48 -46.73 -25.98 82.79
CA ASN A 48 -47.31 -25.93 81.45
C ASN A 48 -47.28 -24.51 80.86
N GLU A 49 -47.55 -23.49 81.67
CA GLU A 49 -47.42 -22.09 81.25
C GLU A 49 -45.97 -21.71 80.93
N ARG A 50 -45.01 -22.10 81.78
CA ARG A 50 -43.57 -21.87 81.53
C ARG A 50 -43.12 -22.55 80.24
N ALA A 51 -43.50 -23.81 80.03
CA ALA A 51 -43.19 -24.55 78.80
C ALA A 51 -43.77 -23.83 77.57
N ARG A 52 -45.05 -23.44 77.61
CA ARG A 52 -45.67 -22.68 76.52
C ARG A 52 -45.02 -21.31 76.29
N ARG A 53 -44.52 -20.63 77.32
CA ARG A 53 -43.78 -19.36 77.17
C ARG A 53 -42.45 -19.62 76.46
N ALA A 54 -41.68 -20.61 76.93
CA ALA A 54 -40.42 -21.00 76.30
C ALA A 54 -40.60 -21.45 74.83
N GLU A 55 -41.65 -22.21 74.51
CA GLU A 55 -41.97 -22.59 73.13
C GLU A 55 -42.28 -21.39 72.24
N ARG A 56 -42.99 -20.37 72.77
CA ARG A 56 -43.24 -19.13 72.03
C ARG A 56 -41.96 -18.34 71.80
N ASP A 57 -41.12 -18.19 72.82
CA ASP A 57 -39.85 -17.47 72.72
C ASP A 57 -38.89 -18.19 71.75
N GLN A 58 -38.88 -19.52 71.76
CA GLN A 58 -38.14 -20.32 70.80
C GLN A 58 -38.68 -20.14 69.37
N ALA A 59 -40.00 -20.15 69.19
CA ALA A 59 -40.61 -19.91 67.88
C ALA A 59 -40.31 -18.51 67.35
N THR A 60 -40.32 -17.47 68.19
CA THR A 60 -39.93 -16.11 67.79
C THR A 60 -38.46 -16.04 67.39
N LEU A 61 -37.56 -16.66 68.15
CA LEU A 61 -36.14 -16.68 67.82
C LEU A 61 -35.87 -17.41 66.49
N VAL A 62 -36.54 -18.55 66.27
CA VAL A 62 -36.45 -19.28 65.00
C VAL A 62 -36.95 -18.43 63.83
N ALA A 63 -38.07 -17.72 64.00
CA ALA A 63 -38.59 -16.82 62.98
C ALA A 63 -37.61 -15.67 62.66
N GLU A 64 -37.02 -15.05 63.68
CA GLU A 64 -36.01 -13.99 63.52
C GLU A 64 -34.75 -14.49 62.81
N LEU A 65 -34.19 -15.62 63.24
CA LEU A 65 -33.02 -16.23 62.60
C LEU A 65 -33.32 -16.64 61.15
N THR A 66 -34.52 -17.16 60.89
CA THR A 66 -34.94 -17.49 59.52
C THR A 66 -35.05 -16.24 58.67
N ALA A 67 -35.68 -15.17 59.18
CA ALA A 67 -35.76 -13.89 58.47
C ALA A 67 -34.38 -13.29 58.19
N GLN A 68 -33.47 -13.32 59.16
CA GLN A 68 -32.08 -12.88 58.98
C GLN A 68 -31.36 -13.71 57.91
N ASN A 69 -31.47 -15.05 57.95
CA ASN A 69 -30.88 -15.92 56.94
C ASN A 69 -31.44 -15.65 55.55
N THR A 70 -32.75 -15.43 55.41
CA THR A 70 -33.36 -15.07 54.12
C THR A 70 -32.81 -13.74 53.60
N ARG A 71 -32.70 -12.71 54.46
CA ARG A 71 -32.15 -11.41 54.09
C ARG A 71 -30.69 -11.49 53.67
N LEU A 72 -29.86 -12.24 54.39
CA LEU A 72 -28.45 -12.46 54.03
C LEU A 72 -28.34 -13.21 52.71
N ALA A 73 -29.18 -14.23 52.48
CA ALA A 73 -29.21 -14.95 51.22
C ALA A 73 -29.63 -14.06 50.04
N ASP A 74 -30.57 -13.14 50.25
CA ASP A 74 -30.98 -12.15 49.25
C ASP A 74 -29.83 -11.19 48.93
N GLN A 75 -29.14 -10.66 49.94
CA GLN A 75 -27.97 -9.80 49.77
C GLN A 75 -26.83 -10.49 49.03
N LEU A 76 -26.56 -11.77 49.34
CA LEU A 76 -25.56 -12.57 48.62
C LEU A 76 -25.96 -12.77 47.16
N ARG A 77 -27.25 -13.02 46.88
CA ARG A 77 -27.75 -13.15 45.50
C ARG A 77 -27.67 -11.83 44.73
N GLU A 78 -27.92 -10.69 45.38
CA GLU A 78 -27.75 -9.36 44.76
C GLU A 78 -26.28 -9.05 44.48
N ALA A 79 -25.39 -9.31 45.43
CA ALA A 79 -23.95 -9.15 45.26
C ALA A 79 -23.42 -10.03 44.12
N ALA A 80 -23.83 -11.30 44.05
CA ALA A 80 -23.45 -12.20 42.96
C ALA A 80 -23.93 -11.71 41.58
N LYS A 81 -25.15 -11.15 41.48
CA LYS A 81 -25.64 -10.53 40.25
C LYS A 81 -24.83 -9.30 39.85
N GLN A 82 -24.44 -8.46 40.81
CA GLN A 82 -23.58 -7.30 40.56
C GLN A 82 -22.19 -7.72 40.10
N GLU A 83 -21.61 -8.75 40.71
CA GLU A 83 -20.33 -9.32 40.31
C GLU A 83 -20.39 -9.86 38.86
N GLU A 84 -21.44 -10.60 38.52
CA GLU A 84 -21.65 -11.07 37.14
C GLU A 84 -21.75 -9.91 36.13
N GLN A 85 -22.48 -8.85 36.47
CA GLN A 85 -22.58 -7.64 35.63
C GLN A 85 -21.21 -6.97 35.43
N LEU A 86 -20.44 -6.80 36.51
CA LEU A 86 -19.10 -6.21 36.44
C LEU A 86 -18.13 -7.08 35.64
N LEU A 87 -18.22 -8.41 35.73
CA LEU A 87 -17.40 -9.32 34.92
C LEU A 87 -17.71 -9.18 33.42
N VAL A 88 -18.98 -9.01 33.06
CA VAL A 88 -19.39 -8.75 31.68
C VAL A 88 -18.85 -7.39 31.20
N GLU A 89 -18.95 -6.34 32.01
CA GLU A 89 -18.40 -5.02 31.67
C GLU A 89 -16.88 -5.05 31.50
N LEU A 90 -16.16 -5.74 32.40
CA LEU A 90 -14.72 -5.95 32.30
C LEU A 90 -14.35 -6.69 31.02
N LYS A 91 -15.13 -7.70 30.63
CA LYS A 91 -14.91 -8.44 29.39
C LYS A 91 -15.08 -7.51 28.17
N ILE A 92 -16.14 -6.71 28.13
CA ILE A 92 -16.37 -5.73 27.05
C ILE A 92 -15.25 -4.70 26.99
N LEU A 93 -14.77 -4.20 28.15
CA LEU A 93 -13.65 -3.25 28.19
C LEU A 93 -12.35 -3.87 27.70
N ARG A 94 -12.07 -5.13 28.07
CA ARG A 94 -10.90 -5.87 27.55
C ARG A 94 -10.98 -6.04 26.04
N GLU A 95 -12.14 -6.43 25.51
CA GLU A 95 -12.37 -6.56 24.06
C GLU A 95 -12.18 -5.21 23.34
N LYS A 96 -12.70 -4.11 23.89
CA LYS A 96 -12.49 -2.75 23.35
C LYS A 96 -11.01 -2.35 23.35
N CYS A 97 -10.28 -2.63 24.42
CA CYS A 97 -8.85 -2.36 24.50
C CYS A 97 -8.06 -3.21 23.49
N ALA A 98 -8.41 -4.49 23.34
CA ALA A 98 -7.80 -5.37 22.36
C ALA A 98 -8.02 -4.86 20.93
N LEU A 99 -9.26 -4.49 20.58
CA LEU A 99 -9.59 -3.91 19.28
C LEU A 99 -8.83 -2.61 19.02
N ARG A 100 -8.76 -1.71 20.00
CA ARG A 100 -7.99 -0.48 19.88
C ARG A 100 -6.50 -0.77 19.66
N ASN A 101 -5.96 -1.81 20.31
CA ASN A 101 -4.58 -2.20 20.14
C ASN A 101 -4.30 -2.76 18.73
N THR A 102 -5.19 -3.61 18.19
CA THR A 102 -5.04 -4.12 16.82
C THR A 102 -5.16 -2.99 15.80
N THR A 103 -6.14 -2.09 15.93
CA THR A 103 -6.28 -0.94 15.03
C THR A 103 -5.06 -0.01 15.11
N LEU A 104 -4.49 0.20 16.29
CA LEU A 104 -3.26 0.98 16.44
C LEU A 104 -2.08 0.28 15.76
N GLN A 105 -1.96 -1.04 15.91
CA GLN A 105 -0.94 -1.82 15.23
C GLN A 105 -1.06 -1.73 13.71
N ASP A 106 -2.28 -1.76 13.17
CA ASP A 106 -2.55 -1.60 11.74
C ASP A 106 -2.16 -0.19 11.23
N HIS A 107 -2.40 0.84 12.05
CA HIS A 107 -1.94 2.20 11.73
C HIS A 107 -0.42 2.32 11.78
N VAL A 108 0.24 1.67 12.74
CA VAL A 108 1.72 1.66 12.84
C VAL A 108 2.32 0.97 11.62
N SER A 109 1.82 -0.20 11.22
CA SER A 109 2.31 -0.89 10.01
C SER A 109 2.07 -0.07 8.74
N SER A 110 0.91 0.58 8.62
CA SER A 110 0.64 1.50 7.51
C SER A 110 1.60 2.69 7.47
N LEU A 111 1.97 3.24 8.64
CA LEU A 111 2.96 4.31 8.75
C LEU A 111 4.38 3.82 8.42
N GLU A 112 4.74 2.59 8.77
CA GLU A 112 6.01 1.98 8.38
C GLU A 112 6.13 1.85 6.86
N ILE A 113 5.09 1.36 6.19
CA ILE A 113 5.04 1.27 4.72
C ILE A 113 5.22 2.66 4.09
N LEU A 114 4.45 3.66 4.55
CA LEU A 114 4.58 5.03 4.03
C LEU A 114 5.96 5.62 4.32
N ARG A 115 6.58 5.31 5.46
CA ARG A 115 7.93 5.75 5.79
C ARG A 115 8.94 5.18 4.80
N ASP A 116 8.81 3.89 4.48
CA ASP A 116 9.71 3.21 3.54
C ASP A 116 9.52 3.73 2.10
N GLU A 117 8.27 4.01 1.69
CA GLU A 117 7.98 4.68 0.41
C GLU A 117 8.63 6.06 0.33
N VAL A 118 8.49 6.89 1.38
CA VAL A 118 9.13 8.21 1.43
C VAL A 118 10.66 8.08 1.37
N GLN A 119 11.23 7.10 2.07
CA GLN A 119 12.67 6.83 2.00
C GLN A 119 13.10 6.46 0.58
N LEU A 120 12.38 5.56 -0.09
CA LEU A 120 12.68 5.16 -1.47
C LEU A 120 12.59 6.34 -2.44
N VAL A 121 11.52 7.13 -2.37
CA VAL A 121 11.34 8.32 -3.21
C VAL A 121 12.41 9.36 -2.93
N SER A 122 12.80 9.54 -1.66
CA SER A 122 13.89 10.45 -1.31
C SER A 122 15.24 10.00 -1.88
N ALA A 123 15.54 8.70 -1.84
CA ALA A 123 16.76 8.13 -2.42
C ALA A 123 16.77 8.32 -3.95
N GLN A 124 15.66 8.03 -4.62
CA GLN A 124 15.50 8.26 -6.06
C GLN A 124 15.69 9.74 -6.42
N ARG A 125 15.12 10.66 -5.63
CA ARG A 125 15.32 12.09 -5.81
C ARG A 125 16.79 12.47 -5.71
N THR A 126 17.50 12.01 -4.67
CA THR A 126 18.93 12.32 -4.50
C THR A 126 19.79 11.78 -5.63
N GLU A 127 19.46 10.59 -6.15
CA GLU A 127 20.15 9.99 -7.30
C GLU A 127 19.89 10.77 -8.60
N LEU A 128 18.66 11.24 -8.82
CA LEU A 128 18.32 12.10 -9.95
C LEU A 128 19.01 13.47 -9.85
N GLU A 129 19.08 14.05 -8.66
CA GLU A 129 19.82 15.30 -8.41
C GLU A 129 21.32 15.12 -8.72
N ARG A 130 21.93 14.00 -8.30
CA ARG A 130 23.32 13.65 -8.61
C ARG A 130 23.55 13.53 -10.13
N ARG A 131 22.73 12.75 -10.83
CA ARG A 131 22.82 12.61 -12.31
C ARG A 131 22.63 13.95 -13.02
N SER A 132 21.72 14.78 -12.52
CA SER A 132 21.47 16.10 -13.08
C SER A 132 22.68 17.04 -12.90
N LEU A 133 23.41 16.92 -11.79
CA LEU A 133 24.66 17.64 -11.57
C LEU A 133 25.74 17.17 -12.55
N GLU A 134 25.92 15.87 -12.70
CA GLU A 134 26.91 15.26 -13.62
C GLU A 134 26.68 15.68 -15.07
N LEU A 135 25.43 15.65 -15.54
CA LEU A 135 25.08 16.15 -16.88
C LEU A 135 25.33 17.64 -17.04
N ARG A 136 25.17 18.45 -15.98
CA ARG A 136 25.52 19.88 -16.03
C ARG A 136 27.04 20.08 -16.14
N GLU A 137 27.83 19.29 -15.41
CA GLU A 137 29.28 19.33 -15.49
C GLU A 137 29.80 18.86 -16.85
N GLU A 138 29.23 17.79 -17.40
CA GLU A 138 29.53 17.32 -18.76
C GLU A 138 29.17 18.39 -19.81
N ARG A 139 28.00 19.03 -19.67
CA ARG A 139 27.62 20.15 -20.54
C ARG A 139 28.61 21.31 -20.42
N ALA A 140 29.05 21.67 -19.22
CA ALA A 140 30.02 22.74 -19.01
C ALA A 140 31.38 22.40 -19.65
N ARG A 141 31.83 21.15 -19.52
CA ARG A 141 33.04 20.64 -20.20
C ARG A 141 32.92 20.70 -21.71
N ALA A 142 31.76 20.31 -22.27
CA ALA A 142 31.50 20.38 -23.71
C ALA A 142 31.47 21.82 -24.23
N ILE A 143 30.89 22.76 -23.47
CA ILE A 143 30.89 24.19 -23.83
C ILE A 143 32.32 24.74 -23.84
N ALA A 144 33.12 24.46 -22.82
CA ALA A 144 34.52 24.92 -22.78
C ALA A 144 35.34 24.34 -23.95
N ALA A 145 35.11 23.07 -24.32
CA ALA A 145 35.75 22.47 -25.49
C ALA A 145 35.29 23.10 -26.81
N LEU A 146 34.02 23.51 -26.90
CA LEU A 146 33.49 24.23 -28.06
C LEU A 146 34.11 25.62 -28.18
N GLU A 147 34.18 26.39 -27.08
CA GLU A 147 34.82 27.71 -27.03
C GLU A 147 36.29 27.62 -27.49
N GLU A 148 37.03 26.62 -27.01
CA GLU A 148 38.43 26.40 -27.44
C GLU A 148 38.53 26.03 -28.94
N ALA A 149 37.57 25.24 -29.46
CA ALA A 149 37.51 24.92 -30.88
C ALA A 149 37.16 26.13 -31.75
N GLU A 150 36.25 26.99 -31.28
CA GLU A 150 35.89 28.27 -31.93
C GLU A 150 37.08 29.23 -31.95
N GLU A 151 37.83 29.34 -30.85
CA GLU A 151 39.07 30.14 -30.80
C GLU A 151 40.13 29.64 -31.78
N ARG A 152 40.31 28.32 -31.88
CA ARG A 152 41.21 27.68 -32.86
C ARG A 152 40.74 27.96 -34.29
N ALA A 153 39.45 27.83 -34.57
CA ALA A 153 38.89 28.11 -35.90
C ALA A 153 39.12 29.58 -36.28
N ALA A 154 38.83 30.52 -35.39
CA ALA A 154 39.08 31.95 -35.61
C ALA A 154 40.57 32.28 -35.80
N ALA A 155 41.48 31.56 -35.15
CA ALA A 155 42.92 31.69 -35.38
C ALA A 155 43.32 31.17 -36.78
N LEU A 156 42.78 30.02 -37.20
CA LEU A 156 43.01 29.47 -38.54
C LEU A 156 42.44 30.37 -39.64
N GLU A 157 41.26 30.94 -39.43
CA GLU A 157 40.67 31.91 -40.35
C GLU A 157 41.59 33.12 -40.51
N ARG A 158 42.10 33.71 -39.42
CA ARG A 158 43.06 34.83 -39.49
C ARG A 158 44.31 34.46 -40.29
N LEU A 159 44.90 33.29 -40.02
CA LEU A 159 46.07 32.81 -40.76
C LEU A 159 45.76 32.59 -42.25
N SER A 160 44.56 32.08 -42.59
CA SER A 160 44.10 31.94 -43.97
C SER A 160 44.01 33.29 -44.67
N HIS A 161 43.38 34.29 -44.03
CA HIS A 161 43.26 35.65 -44.58
C HIS A 161 44.64 36.31 -44.79
N GLU A 162 45.57 36.13 -43.85
CA GLU A 162 46.94 36.63 -44.01
C GLU A 162 47.68 35.89 -45.14
N ALA A 163 47.52 34.57 -45.26
CA ALA A 163 48.11 33.79 -46.34
C ALA A 163 47.56 34.20 -47.70
N GLU A 164 46.24 34.40 -47.81
CA GLU A 164 45.59 34.95 -49.00
C GLU A 164 46.12 36.35 -49.35
N HIS A 165 46.27 37.23 -48.35
CA HIS A 165 46.84 38.56 -48.58
C HIS A 165 48.29 38.46 -49.08
N ARG A 166 49.13 37.60 -48.49
CA ARG A 166 50.50 37.37 -48.96
C ARG A 166 50.52 36.84 -50.39
N ALA A 167 49.63 35.91 -50.72
CA ALA A 167 49.50 35.37 -52.07
C ALA A 167 49.12 36.47 -53.09
N ARG A 168 48.13 37.32 -52.77
CA ARG A 168 47.73 38.45 -53.63
C ARG A 168 48.89 39.44 -53.85
N MET A 169 49.67 39.76 -52.82
CA MET A 169 50.83 40.65 -52.97
C MET A 169 51.90 40.00 -53.87
N ALA A 170 52.18 38.72 -53.68
CA ALA A 170 53.12 37.99 -54.54
C ALA A 170 52.64 37.90 -56.00
N GLU A 171 51.33 37.76 -56.24
CA GLU A 171 50.74 37.83 -57.58
C GLU A 171 50.93 39.21 -58.21
N GLN A 172 50.70 40.29 -57.46
CA GLN A 172 50.93 41.67 -57.93
C GLN A 172 52.41 41.92 -58.26
N GLU A 173 53.33 41.53 -57.37
CA GLU A 173 54.78 41.64 -57.62
C GLU A 173 55.19 40.84 -58.86
N ARG A 174 54.64 39.63 -59.03
CA ARG A 174 54.87 38.80 -60.22
C ARG A 174 54.35 39.49 -61.48
N ASP A 175 53.17 40.09 -61.44
CA ASP A 175 52.57 40.80 -62.57
C ASP A 175 53.37 42.07 -62.92
N GLU A 176 53.83 42.83 -61.92
CA GLU A 176 54.72 43.99 -62.09
C GLU A 176 56.06 43.58 -62.72
N LEU A 177 56.69 42.52 -62.22
CA LEU A 177 57.92 41.98 -62.78
C LEU A 177 57.70 41.46 -64.21
N SER A 178 56.57 40.80 -64.47
CA SER A 178 56.19 40.34 -65.82
C SER A 178 56.02 41.52 -66.78
N SER A 179 55.36 42.60 -66.34
CA SER A 179 55.21 43.83 -67.12
C SER A 179 56.56 44.54 -67.35
N ALA A 180 57.42 44.62 -66.33
CA ALA A 180 58.76 45.18 -66.46
C ALA A 180 59.64 44.36 -67.42
N LEU A 181 59.58 43.02 -67.35
CA LEU A 181 60.22 42.14 -68.31
C LEU A 181 59.68 42.35 -69.73
N ALA A 182 58.37 42.46 -69.90
CA ALA A 182 57.74 42.75 -71.18
C ALA A 182 58.18 44.11 -71.74
N ALA A 183 58.33 45.14 -70.90
CA ALA A 183 58.86 46.45 -71.28
C ALA A 183 60.34 46.39 -71.69
N ILE A 184 61.18 45.65 -70.96
CA ILE A 184 62.59 45.42 -71.32
C ILE A 184 62.71 44.64 -72.63
N GLU A 185 61.87 43.63 -72.84
CA GLU A 185 61.80 42.91 -74.11
C GLU A 185 61.34 43.82 -75.26
N ALA A 186 60.38 44.71 -75.01
CA ALA A 186 59.93 45.70 -75.99
C ALA A 186 61.03 46.72 -76.32
N GLU A 187 61.82 47.18 -75.33
CA GLU A 187 63.00 48.02 -75.56
C GLU A 187 64.12 47.26 -76.28
N ARG A 188 64.33 45.97 -76.00
CA ARG A 188 65.25 45.11 -76.75
C ARG A 188 64.80 44.91 -78.19
N ARG A 189 63.50 44.72 -78.43
CA ARG A 189 62.90 44.66 -79.78
C ARG A 189 62.98 46.02 -80.48
N GLY A 190 62.83 47.13 -79.75
CA GLY A 190 62.95 48.50 -80.27
C GLY A 190 64.39 48.96 -80.56
N ARG A 191 65.38 48.43 -79.83
CA ARG A 191 66.82 48.68 -80.07
C ARG A 191 67.49 47.67 -81.01
N SER A 192 66.86 46.53 -81.29
CA SER A 192 67.42 45.49 -82.15
C SER A 192 66.63 45.35 -83.45
N GLY A 193 66.77 46.35 -84.31
CA GLY A 193 66.52 46.21 -85.74
C GLY A 193 67.84 46.01 -86.48
N SER A 194 68.58 44.92 -86.25
CA SER A 194 69.51 44.31 -87.24
C SER A 194 70.30 43.11 -86.66
N ILE A 195 70.31 42.01 -87.42
CA ILE A 195 71.35 40.94 -87.53
C ILE A 195 71.28 39.69 -86.60
N GLN A 196 70.90 38.60 -87.27
CA GLN A 196 71.45 37.21 -87.35
C GLN A 196 71.52 36.25 -86.12
N LYS A 197 70.71 35.18 -86.26
CA LYS A 197 70.89 33.70 -86.08
C LYS A 197 72.00 33.05 -85.17
N PRO A 198 71.75 31.79 -84.70
CA PRO A 198 72.10 31.19 -83.38
C PRO A 198 73.41 30.38 -83.37
N PRO A 199 73.89 29.85 -82.20
CA PRO A 199 73.76 28.40 -81.96
C PRO A 199 73.77 27.93 -80.47
N ARG A 200 73.59 26.61 -80.28
CA ARG A 200 73.91 25.76 -79.10
C ARG A 200 72.91 25.72 -77.94
N SER A 201 72.02 24.72 -78.02
CA SER A 201 71.46 24.03 -76.86
C SER A 201 72.13 22.66 -76.75
N LEU A 202 72.90 22.46 -75.68
CA LEU A 202 73.43 21.16 -75.20
C LEU A 202 73.80 21.35 -73.72
N GLN A 203 72.79 21.14 -72.85
CA GLN A 203 72.85 20.76 -71.44
C GLN A 203 71.38 20.56 -71.01
N ALA A 204 70.72 19.40 -71.11
CA ALA A 204 71.20 18.02 -71.24
C ALA A 204 72.36 17.72 -70.28
N GLU A 205 72.13 17.98 -68.99
CA GLU A 205 72.71 17.25 -67.85
C GLU A 205 72.01 17.75 -66.58
N MET A 206 70.73 17.42 -66.47
CA MET A 206 70.05 17.09 -65.21
C MET A 206 68.69 16.51 -65.61
N GLU A 207 68.70 15.20 -65.76
CA GLU A 207 67.57 14.30 -65.96
C GLU A 207 66.66 14.34 -64.73
N CYS A 208 65.34 14.30 -64.96
CA CYS A 208 64.40 13.32 -64.37
C CYS A 208 62.98 13.63 -64.89
N GLU A 209 62.48 12.76 -65.78
CA GLU A 209 61.12 12.19 -65.97
C GLU A 209 59.89 13.13 -65.82
N GLU A 210 58.90 13.17 -66.72
CA GLU A 210 57.96 12.07 -66.99
C GLU A 210 57.09 12.37 -68.26
N SER A 211 56.75 11.31 -68.97
CA SER A 211 56.31 11.24 -70.38
C SER A 211 54.85 11.65 -70.67
N GLY A 212 54.63 12.17 -71.90
CA GLY A 212 53.33 12.28 -72.57
C GLY A 212 53.38 11.65 -73.98
N SER A 213 52.41 10.79 -74.26
CA SER A 213 52.35 9.76 -75.31
C SER A 213 52.28 10.25 -76.77
N SER A 214 52.84 9.46 -77.70
CA SER A 214 52.56 9.53 -79.14
C SER A 214 51.93 8.23 -79.68
N LEU A 215 50.96 8.39 -80.58
CA LEU A 215 50.42 7.38 -81.48
C LEU A 215 51.37 7.20 -82.68
N GLU A 216 51.64 5.96 -83.10
CA GLU A 216 51.72 5.48 -84.50
C GLU A 216 52.29 4.04 -84.57
N GLU A 217 51.45 3.02 -84.40
CA GLU A 217 51.72 1.63 -84.85
C GLU A 217 50.39 0.96 -85.25
N GLN A 218 49.89 1.28 -86.45
CA GLN A 218 48.52 0.94 -86.90
C GLN A 218 48.40 -0.31 -87.80
N GLU A 219 49.47 -1.06 -88.09
CA GLU A 219 49.37 -2.25 -88.96
C GLU A 219 49.51 -3.60 -88.22
N ASP A 220 50.03 -3.61 -86.99
CA ASP A 220 50.20 -4.82 -86.17
C ASP A 220 48.93 -5.17 -85.35
N GLY A 221 47.99 -4.23 -85.26
CA GLY A 221 46.75 -4.34 -84.48
C GLY A 221 45.68 -5.23 -85.13
N ASN A 222 45.58 -5.28 -86.46
CA ASN A 222 44.50 -6.04 -87.12
C ASN A 222 44.71 -7.56 -87.01
N LEU A 223 45.95 -8.04 -87.05
CA LEU A 223 46.27 -9.47 -86.89
C LEU A 223 46.16 -9.90 -85.41
N LYS A 224 46.65 -9.08 -84.48
CA LYS A 224 46.53 -9.31 -83.03
C LYS A 224 45.07 -9.25 -82.56
N THR A 225 44.23 -8.38 -83.14
CA THR A 225 42.80 -8.30 -82.77
C THR A 225 41.97 -9.44 -83.36
N GLU A 226 42.29 -9.95 -84.55
CA GLU A 226 41.69 -11.18 -85.08
C GLU A 226 42.09 -12.41 -84.27
N MET A 227 43.37 -12.53 -83.89
CA MET A 227 43.86 -13.63 -83.05
C MET A 227 43.27 -13.59 -81.62
N ALA A 228 43.08 -12.38 -81.06
CA ALA A 228 42.39 -12.16 -79.79
C ALA A 228 40.89 -12.52 -79.86
N ARG A 229 40.21 -12.24 -80.98
CA ARG A 229 38.81 -12.62 -81.19
C ARG A 229 38.63 -14.14 -81.33
N ALA A 230 39.54 -14.82 -82.02
CA ALA A 230 39.54 -16.28 -82.13
C ALA A 230 39.79 -16.97 -80.78
N THR A 231 40.75 -16.46 -79.99
CA THR A 231 41.03 -16.99 -78.64
C THR A 231 39.93 -16.66 -77.63
N LYS A 232 39.23 -15.52 -77.75
CA LYS A 232 38.07 -15.20 -76.90
C LYS A 232 36.88 -16.14 -77.18
N ARG A 233 36.58 -16.44 -78.44
CA ARG A 233 35.54 -17.43 -78.83
C ARG A 233 35.85 -18.84 -78.32
N LEU A 234 37.11 -19.27 -78.39
CA LEU A 234 37.55 -20.56 -77.83
C LEU A 234 37.43 -20.59 -76.30
N ARG A 235 37.73 -19.49 -75.61
CA ARG A 235 37.60 -19.38 -74.14
C ARG A 235 36.14 -19.38 -73.68
N GLU A 236 35.26 -18.71 -74.41
CA GLU A 236 33.82 -18.72 -74.15
C GLU A 236 33.23 -20.13 -74.37
N LEU A 237 33.63 -20.85 -75.42
CA LEU A 237 33.19 -22.23 -75.66
C LEU A 237 33.65 -23.18 -74.54
N CYS A 238 34.89 -23.02 -74.07
CA CYS A 238 35.44 -23.79 -72.94
C CYS A 238 34.80 -23.44 -71.58
N ALA A 239 34.31 -22.20 -71.40
CA ALA A 239 33.60 -21.80 -70.17
C ALA A 239 32.17 -22.37 -70.14
N HIS A 240 31.50 -22.44 -71.29
CA HIS A 240 30.17 -23.08 -71.41
C HIS A 240 30.24 -24.60 -71.25
N LEU A 241 31.34 -25.25 -71.64
CA LEU A 241 31.57 -26.68 -71.39
C LEU A 241 31.99 -27.02 -69.94
N ARG A 242 32.48 -26.04 -69.16
CA ARG A 242 32.88 -26.23 -67.74
C ARG A 242 31.79 -25.88 -66.73
N ARG A 243 30.79 -25.07 -67.11
CA ARG A 243 29.57 -24.92 -66.34
C ARG A 243 28.60 -26.03 -66.74
N GLY A 244 28.84 -27.23 -66.21
CA GLY A 244 27.82 -28.27 -66.17
C GLY A 244 26.58 -27.74 -65.46
N GLU A 245 25.43 -27.95 -66.10
CA GLU A 245 24.10 -27.72 -65.55
C GLU A 245 23.95 -28.52 -64.26
N ASP A 246 23.46 -27.88 -63.18
CA ASP A 246 22.71 -28.52 -62.08
C ASP A 246 22.00 -27.43 -61.28
N ASP A 247 20.81 -27.06 -61.77
CA ASP A 247 19.72 -26.52 -60.97
C ASP A 247 19.14 -27.70 -60.18
N SER A 248 19.32 -27.74 -58.85
CA SER A 248 18.53 -28.54 -57.91
C SER A 248 18.76 -28.06 -56.49
N GLY A 249 17.94 -27.10 -56.06
CA GLY A 249 17.64 -26.96 -54.65
C GLY A 249 16.73 -28.11 -54.22
N LEU A 250 17.00 -28.69 -53.04
CA LEU A 250 16.05 -29.03 -51.98
C LEU A 250 16.66 -30.01 -50.95
N GLN A 251 16.17 -29.85 -49.71
CA GLN A 251 16.16 -30.74 -48.53
C GLN A 251 17.36 -30.67 -47.56
N SER A 252 17.20 -30.18 -46.32
CA SER A 252 16.39 -30.72 -45.18
C SER A 252 16.99 -32.03 -44.68
N ASP A 253 17.24 -32.32 -43.40
CA ASP A 253 17.10 -31.68 -42.10
C ASP A 253 17.85 -32.59 -41.09
N CYS A 254 18.00 -32.11 -39.85
CA CYS A 254 18.04 -32.88 -38.60
C CYS A 254 19.33 -33.56 -38.10
N GLU A 255 19.72 -33.07 -36.91
CA GLU A 255 19.91 -33.86 -35.68
C GLU A 255 21.28 -34.48 -35.37
N GLU A 256 22.08 -33.58 -34.80
CA GLU A 256 23.00 -33.74 -33.69
C GLU A 256 22.51 -34.72 -32.59
N SER A 257 23.29 -35.77 -32.37
CA SER A 257 23.32 -36.55 -31.14
C SER A 257 24.76 -36.76 -30.69
N MET A 258 25.15 -36.01 -29.66
CA MET A 258 25.83 -36.50 -28.45
C MET A 258 27.00 -37.47 -28.66
N LEU A 259 28.24 -36.96 -28.55
CA LEU A 259 29.33 -37.75 -28.00
C LEU A 259 30.17 -36.91 -27.03
N VAL A 260 30.02 -37.30 -25.76
CA VAL A 260 30.73 -36.88 -24.57
C VAL A 260 32.20 -37.28 -24.68
N ILE A 261 33.07 -36.34 -24.32
CA ILE A 261 34.51 -36.57 -24.10
C ILE A 261 34.67 -37.59 -22.97
N ASN A 262 35.48 -38.62 -23.19
CA ASN A 262 36.28 -39.18 -22.11
C ASN A 262 37.64 -39.65 -22.63
N LEU A 263 38.68 -38.93 -22.20
CA LEU A 263 40.07 -39.37 -22.27
C LEU A 263 40.24 -40.57 -21.34
N ASN A 264 40.89 -41.63 -21.81
CA ASN A 264 41.87 -42.34 -21.00
C ASN A 264 42.94 -42.96 -21.89
N ASN A 265 44.18 -42.60 -21.57
CA ASN A 265 45.41 -43.24 -22.00
C ASN A 265 45.37 -44.76 -21.74
N SER A 266 45.90 -45.52 -22.68
CA SER A 266 46.78 -46.63 -22.35
C SER A 266 47.67 -46.96 -23.55
N GLU A 267 48.94 -47.12 -23.20
CA GLU A 267 50.10 -47.43 -24.02
C GLU A 267 49.97 -48.74 -24.81
N GLN A 268 50.94 -48.93 -25.70
CA GLN A 268 51.60 -50.22 -26.01
C GLN A 268 51.26 -50.88 -27.36
N GLU A 269 52.14 -50.55 -28.32
CA GLU A 269 53.05 -51.47 -29.02
C GLU A 269 52.56 -52.56 -30.00
N VAL A 270 53.35 -52.62 -31.10
CA VAL A 270 53.94 -53.83 -31.73
C VAL A 270 53.20 -54.45 -32.93
N SER A 271 53.70 -54.03 -34.10
CA SER A 271 54.21 -54.87 -35.22
C SER A 271 53.28 -55.83 -35.97
N THR A 272 53.41 -55.84 -37.29
CA THR A 272 53.86 -57.01 -38.09
C THR A 272 53.82 -56.66 -39.59
N ASN A 273 55.00 -56.32 -40.10
CA ASN A 273 55.66 -56.87 -41.28
C ASN A 273 54.91 -57.57 -42.45
N GLU A 274 55.49 -57.31 -43.62
CA GLU A 274 55.73 -58.22 -44.77
C GLU A 274 54.68 -58.32 -45.89
N ARG A 275 55.03 -57.84 -47.10
CA ARG A 275 55.62 -58.71 -48.13
C ARG A 275 56.11 -57.96 -49.38
N GLU A 276 57.27 -58.44 -49.84
CA GLU A 276 58.06 -58.07 -50.99
C GLU A 276 57.45 -58.53 -52.33
N ALA A 277 57.79 -57.82 -53.43
CA ALA A 277 58.12 -58.43 -54.74
C ALA A 277 58.69 -57.38 -55.73
N HIS A 278 59.98 -57.47 -56.03
CA HIS A 278 60.61 -57.02 -57.28
C HIS A 278 60.30 -58.05 -58.42
N PRO A 279 60.44 -57.80 -59.76
CA PRO A 279 61.57 -57.10 -60.42
C PRO A 279 61.34 -56.34 -61.78
N SER A 280 62.12 -55.27 -61.98
CA SER A 280 62.91 -54.87 -63.19
C SER A 280 62.28 -54.79 -64.62
N PRO A 281 62.99 -54.33 -65.67
CA PRO A 281 62.80 -52.99 -66.26
C PRO A 281 62.44 -53.00 -67.76
N THR A 282 61.67 -52.02 -68.23
CA THR A 282 61.58 -51.73 -69.67
C THR A 282 61.82 -50.24 -69.91
N ASN A 283 63.01 -49.96 -70.46
CA ASN A 283 63.41 -48.70 -71.05
C ASN A 283 62.34 -48.19 -72.02
N ASN A 284 61.65 -47.11 -71.66
CA ASN A 284 60.98 -46.25 -72.62
C ASN A 284 61.67 -44.87 -72.58
N PRO A 285 62.48 -44.52 -73.59
CA PRO A 285 63.20 -43.24 -73.66
C PRO A 285 62.29 -42.01 -73.82
N GLY A 286 60.96 -42.18 -73.78
CA GLY A 286 59.96 -41.09 -73.78
C GLY A 286 59.72 -40.46 -72.41
N ALA A 287 59.87 -41.21 -71.30
CA ALA A 287 59.64 -40.68 -69.95
C ALA A 287 60.67 -39.61 -69.55
N LEU A 288 61.88 -39.66 -70.13
CA LEU A 288 62.91 -38.65 -69.92
C LEU A 288 62.62 -37.37 -70.71
N LEU A 289 61.94 -37.48 -71.86
CA LEU A 289 61.47 -36.32 -72.64
C LEU A 289 60.26 -35.67 -71.96
N GLU A 290 59.30 -36.46 -71.45
CA GLU A 290 58.19 -35.95 -70.64
C GLU A 290 58.67 -35.29 -69.34
N LEU A 291 59.66 -35.89 -68.66
CA LEU A 291 60.25 -35.30 -67.46
C LEU A 291 61.11 -34.06 -67.78
N VAL A 292 61.81 -34.03 -68.92
CA VAL A 292 62.53 -32.83 -69.36
C VAL A 292 61.57 -31.73 -69.81
N GLU A 293 60.44 -32.07 -70.43
CA GLU A 293 59.38 -31.12 -70.79
C GLU A 293 58.66 -30.59 -69.53
N GLU A 294 58.39 -31.45 -68.54
CA GLU A 294 57.87 -31.04 -67.22
C GLU A 294 58.88 -30.20 -66.44
N VAL A 295 60.16 -30.58 -66.40
CA VAL A 295 61.21 -29.82 -65.71
C VAL A 295 61.50 -28.51 -66.44
N TYR A 296 61.42 -28.47 -67.77
CA TYR A 296 61.53 -27.24 -68.58
C TYR A 296 60.32 -26.31 -68.36
N ASN A 297 59.11 -26.87 -68.27
CA ASN A 297 57.90 -26.12 -67.92
C ASN A 297 57.93 -25.62 -66.46
N LEU A 298 58.47 -26.39 -65.51
CA LEU A 298 58.69 -25.98 -64.11
C LEU A 298 59.79 -24.92 -63.97
N ALA A 299 60.88 -25.04 -64.72
CA ALA A 299 61.99 -24.07 -64.71
C ALA A 299 61.58 -22.73 -65.35
N LEU A 300 60.74 -22.75 -66.38
CA LEU A 300 60.10 -21.55 -66.92
C LEU A 300 58.99 -21.02 -66.01
N SER A 301 58.43 -21.85 -65.13
CA SER A 301 57.43 -21.43 -64.14
C SER A 301 58.00 -20.66 -62.95
N GLY A 302 59.27 -20.87 -62.62
CA GLY A 302 59.98 -20.17 -61.53
C GLY A 302 60.31 -18.69 -61.80
N ARG A 303 59.90 -18.13 -62.94
CA ARG A 303 59.85 -16.67 -63.17
C ARG A 303 58.42 -16.26 -63.59
N GLY A 304 57.47 -16.35 -62.66
CA GLY A 304 56.16 -15.71 -62.79
C GLY A 304 55.18 -16.40 -63.75
N ALA A 305 55.00 -17.72 -63.64
CA ALA A 305 54.01 -18.44 -64.44
C ALA A 305 52.56 -18.35 -63.89
N PRO A 306 51.55 -18.55 -64.78
CA PRO A 306 50.12 -18.49 -64.42
C PRO A 306 49.67 -19.49 -63.34
N GLY A 307 50.42 -20.59 -63.16
CA GLY A 307 50.10 -21.65 -62.18
C GLY A 307 50.37 -21.26 -60.74
N GLU A 308 51.42 -20.48 -60.44
CA GLU A 308 51.69 -19.96 -59.10
C GLU A 308 50.66 -18.91 -58.70
N LEU A 309 50.22 -18.06 -59.65
CA LEU A 309 49.09 -17.16 -59.44
C LEU A 309 47.78 -17.94 -59.21
N GLY A 310 47.55 -19.03 -59.95
CA GLY A 310 46.38 -19.89 -59.79
C GLY A 310 46.32 -20.55 -58.41
N LEU A 311 47.44 -21.14 -57.96
CA LEU A 311 47.57 -21.70 -56.61
C LEU A 311 47.44 -20.64 -55.52
N ALA A 312 47.96 -19.42 -55.74
CA ALA A 312 47.78 -18.31 -54.81
C ALA A 312 46.32 -17.85 -54.72
N VAL A 313 45.61 -17.81 -55.86
CA VAL A 313 44.17 -17.50 -55.91
C VAL A 313 43.34 -18.60 -55.23
N GLU A 314 43.66 -19.88 -55.46
CA GLU A 314 42.99 -21.01 -54.78
C GLU A 314 43.25 -21.01 -53.27
N LEU A 315 44.49 -20.74 -52.83
CA LEU A 315 44.81 -20.59 -51.41
C LEU A 315 44.09 -19.39 -50.77
N HIS A 316 43.94 -18.27 -51.49
CA HIS A 316 43.15 -17.14 -51.02
C HIS A 316 41.68 -17.51 -50.90
N LYS A 317 41.13 -18.23 -51.88
CA LYS A 317 39.74 -18.70 -51.87
C LYS A 317 39.48 -19.65 -50.69
N VAL A 318 40.36 -20.62 -50.45
CA VAL A 318 40.26 -21.53 -49.29
C VAL A 318 40.43 -20.79 -47.97
N ARG A 319 41.31 -19.77 -47.91
CA ARG A 319 41.44 -18.90 -46.72
C ARG A 319 40.18 -18.09 -46.46
N GLU A 320 39.57 -17.53 -47.51
CA GLU A 320 38.32 -16.78 -47.43
C GLU A 320 37.15 -17.71 -47.02
N GLU A 321 37.07 -18.92 -47.56
CA GLU A 321 36.09 -19.94 -47.15
C GLU A 321 36.30 -20.38 -45.70
N LEU A 322 37.55 -20.53 -45.25
CA LEU A 322 37.89 -20.83 -43.86
C LEU A 322 37.54 -19.67 -42.92
N GLU A 323 37.80 -18.43 -43.33
CA GLU A 323 37.48 -17.22 -42.57
C GLU A 323 35.96 -17.02 -42.47
N ASN A 324 35.23 -17.25 -43.56
CA ASN A 324 33.77 -17.28 -43.58
C ASN A 324 33.21 -18.39 -42.67
N SER A 325 33.79 -19.59 -42.69
CA SER A 325 33.39 -20.69 -41.80
C SER A 325 33.68 -20.36 -40.32
N ARG A 326 34.80 -19.69 -40.04
CA ARG A 326 35.15 -19.22 -38.68
C ARG A 326 34.20 -18.14 -38.19
N GLU A 327 33.84 -17.17 -39.04
CA GLU A 327 32.87 -16.14 -38.67
C GLU A 327 31.48 -16.76 -38.45
N GLN A 328 31.07 -17.74 -39.25
CA GLN A 328 29.83 -18.49 -39.02
C GLN A 328 29.84 -19.26 -37.70
N CYS A 329 30.96 -19.89 -37.33
CA CYS A 329 31.12 -20.52 -36.01
C CYS A 329 31.03 -19.48 -34.89
N ARG A 330 31.66 -18.31 -35.05
CA ARG A 330 31.60 -17.22 -34.06
C ARG A 330 30.16 -16.71 -33.87
N ILE A 331 29.42 -16.50 -34.96
CA ILE A 331 28.01 -16.09 -34.92
C ILE A 331 27.17 -17.14 -34.16
N LYS A 332 27.36 -18.43 -34.46
CA LYS A 332 26.65 -19.52 -33.75
C LYS A 332 27.02 -19.60 -32.27
N GLU A 333 28.29 -19.41 -31.91
CA GLU A 333 28.72 -19.33 -30.51
C GLU A 333 28.07 -18.16 -29.77
N ASP A 334 28.00 -16.99 -30.39
CA ASP A 334 27.35 -15.82 -29.80
C ASP A 334 25.82 -15.99 -29.71
N GLU A 335 25.19 -16.67 -30.66
CA GLU A 335 23.79 -17.08 -30.56
C GLU A 335 23.54 -18.10 -29.46
N LEU A 336 24.42 -19.08 -29.28
CA LEU A 336 24.36 -20.05 -28.18
C LEU A 336 24.52 -19.37 -26.82
N LYS A 337 25.44 -18.40 -26.71
CA LYS A 337 25.58 -17.58 -25.48
C LYS A 337 24.31 -16.80 -25.19
N ARG A 338 23.74 -16.10 -26.18
CA ARG A 338 22.46 -15.39 -26.01
C ARG A 338 21.33 -16.32 -25.59
N ARG A 339 21.22 -17.50 -26.20
CA ARG A 339 20.24 -18.52 -25.79
C ARG A 339 20.50 -19.00 -24.36
N GLY A 340 21.76 -19.23 -23.98
CA GLY A 340 22.16 -19.56 -22.61
C GLY A 340 21.73 -18.49 -21.60
N ASP A 341 21.97 -17.22 -21.89
CA ASP A 341 21.56 -16.09 -21.04
C ASP A 341 20.03 -16.04 -20.89
N THR A 342 19.28 -16.24 -21.98
CA THR A 342 17.81 -16.30 -21.90
C THR A 342 17.30 -17.49 -21.09
N ILE A 343 17.97 -18.65 -21.18
CA ILE A 343 17.62 -19.82 -20.37
C ILE A 343 17.87 -19.54 -18.88
N LEU A 344 19.01 -18.92 -18.54
CA LEU A 344 19.31 -18.53 -17.16
C LEU A 344 18.29 -17.51 -16.63
N GLU A 345 17.93 -16.51 -17.43
CA GLU A 345 16.92 -15.51 -17.06
C GLU A 345 15.55 -16.16 -16.83
N LEU A 346 15.10 -17.03 -17.74
CA LEU A 346 13.84 -17.76 -17.60
C LEU A 346 13.86 -18.71 -16.41
N THR A 347 14.99 -19.37 -16.13
CA THR A 347 15.15 -20.25 -14.97
C THR A 347 15.08 -19.47 -13.66
N SER A 348 15.69 -18.27 -13.61
CA SER A 348 15.60 -17.37 -12.47
C SER A 348 14.15 -16.91 -12.26
N LYS A 349 13.45 -16.49 -13.32
CA LYS A 349 12.03 -16.10 -13.28
C LYS A 349 11.15 -17.26 -12.80
N LEU A 350 11.38 -18.48 -13.31
CA LEU A 350 10.64 -19.66 -12.89
C LEU A 350 10.84 -19.95 -11.39
N SER A 351 12.08 -19.87 -10.90
CA SER A 351 12.40 -20.05 -9.48
C SER A 351 11.68 -19.05 -8.58
N VAL A 352 11.62 -17.78 -8.99
CA VAL A 352 10.86 -16.73 -8.27
C VAL A 352 9.36 -17.05 -8.28
N CYS A 353 8.79 -17.36 -9.44
CA CYS A 353 7.37 -17.73 -9.53
C CYS A 353 7.03 -18.98 -8.71
N GLU A 354 7.93 -19.97 -8.64
CA GLU A 354 7.76 -21.17 -7.80
C GLU A 354 7.78 -20.83 -6.31
N ALA A 355 8.64 -19.90 -5.89
CA ALA A 355 8.71 -19.41 -4.51
C ALA A 355 7.45 -18.61 -4.14
N GLU A 356 6.98 -17.71 -5.01
CA GLU A 356 5.73 -16.96 -4.85
C GLU A 356 4.53 -17.91 -4.76
N LEU A 357 4.46 -18.89 -5.66
CA LEU A 357 3.40 -19.91 -5.65
C LEU A 357 3.42 -20.72 -4.34
N ARG A 358 4.60 -21.04 -3.81
CA ARG A 358 4.74 -21.71 -2.52
C ARG A 358 4.24 -20.82 -1.38
N GLY A 359 4.62 -19.54 -1.37
CA GLY A 359 4.15 -18.56 -0.39
C GLY A 359 2.61 -18.42 -0.39
N VAL A 360 2.01 -18.25 -1.57
CA VAL A 360 0.55 -18.17 -1.71
C VAL A 360 -0.15 -19.46 -1.25
N LYS A 361 0.43 -20.64 -1.54
CA LYS A 361 -0.12 -21.92 -1.07
C LYS A 361 -0.08 -22.00 0.45
N GLU A 362 1.04 -21.63 1.08
CA GLU A 362 1.17 -21.63 2.54
C GLU A 362 0.22 -20.63 3.21
N GLU A 363 0.03 -19.43 2.65
CA GLU A 363 -0.95 -18.46 3.15
C GLU A 363 -2.38 -18.99 3.07
N ARG A 364 -2.74 -19.60 1.94
CA ARG A 364 -4.04 -20.24 1.73
C ARG A 364 -4.27 -21.41 2.68
N ASP A 365 -3.22 -22.17 2.99
CA ASP A 365 -3.28 -23.28 3.94
C ASP A 365 -3.35 -22.77 5.38
N ARG A 366 -2.61 -21.71 5.74
CA ARG A 366 -2.74 -21.01 7.04
C ARG A 366 -4.15 -20.48 7.24
N ALA A 367 -4.72 -19.79 6.25
CA ALA A 367 -6.08 -19.26 6.32
C ALA A 367 -7.14 -20.38 6.43
N ARG A 368 -6.93 -21.52 5.76
CA ARG A 368 -7.80 -22.70 5.93
C ARG A 368 -7.69 -23.27 7.33
N CYS A 369 -6.47 -23.44 7.85
CA CYS A 369 -6.27 -23.86 9.23
C CYS A 369 -6.94 -22.88 10.19
N ASP A 370 -6.80 -21.57 10.04
CA ASP A 370 -7.46 -20.58 10.90
C ASP A 370 -8.99 -20.69 10.85
N ILE A 371 -9.56 -20.97 9.67
CA ILE A 371 -11.01 -21.21 9.52
C ILE A 371 -11.43 -22.54 10.18
N GLU A 372 -10.62 -23.59 10.05
CA GLU A 372 -10.89 -24.91 10.64
C GLU A 372 -10.69 -24.92 12.17
N HIS A 373 -9.77 -24.10 12.69
CA HIS A 373 -9.48 -23.96 14.13
C HIS A 373 -10.32 -22.84 14.79
N SER A 374 -10.95 -21.96 13.99
CA SER A 374 -12.01 -21.09 14.48
C SER A 374 -13.28 -21.94 14.62
N GLU A 375 -13.50 -22.51 15.80
CA GLU A 375 -14.65 -23.37 16.15
C GLU A 375 -16.04 -22.71 15.98
N LEU A 376 -16.11 -21.48 15.44
CA LEU A 376 -17.37 -20.85 15.07
C LEU A 376 -17.72 -21.27 13.65
N THR A 377 -18.59 -22.27 13.55
CA THR A 377 -19.30 -22.54 12.31
C THR A 377 -19.89 -21.23 11.76
N LYS A 378 -19.96 -21.06 10.43
CA LYS A 378 -20.51 -19.83 9.81
C LYS A 378 -21.86 -19.42 10.41
N ASP A 379 -22.65 -20.42 10.81
CA ASP A 379 -23.94 -20.25 11.48
C ASP A 379 -23.82 -19.63 12.88
N GLU A 380 -22.77 -19.94 13.64
CA GLU A 380 -22.51 -19.32 14.95
C GLU A 380 -22.02 -17.87 14.84
N ILE A 381 -21.26 -17.54 13.79
CA ILE A 381 -20.88 -16.16 13.50
C ILE A 381 -22.13 -15.34 13.16
N VAL A 382 -23.00 -15.88 12.31
CA VAL A 382 -24.28 -15.25 11.95
C VAL A 382 -25.20 -15.11 13.17
N ALA A 383 -25.29 -16.14 14.02
CA ALA A 383 -26.08 -16.09 15.24
C ALA A 383 -25.56 -15.02 16.23
N LYS A 384 -24.23 -14.90 16.38
CA LYS A 384 -23.61 -13.83 17.18
C LYS A 384 -23.90 -12.45 16.58
N ALA A 385 -23.82 -12.29 15.27
CA ALA A 385 -24.13 -11.03 14.59
C ALA A 385 -25.60 -10.62 14.80
N TYR A 386 -26.55 -11.55 14.67
CA TYR A 386 -27.95 -11.29 14.98
C TYR A 386 -28.16 -10.91 16.45
N LYS A 387 -27.53 -11.62 17.38
CA LYS A 387 -27.61 -11.28 18.81
C LYS A 387 -27.10 -9.87 19.10
N VAL A 388 -26.01 -9.45 18.48
CA VAL A 388 -25.46 -8.08 18.64
C VAL A 388 -26.42 -7.05 18.06
N ARG A 389 -26.96 -7.27 16.86
CA ARG A 389 -27.96 -6.40 16.24
C ARG A 389 -29.19 -6.25 17.14
N ASP A 390 -29.73 -7.37 17.62
CA ASP A 390 -30.96 -7.37 18.42
C ASP A 390 -30.74 -6.66 19.77
N GLN A 391 -29.56 -6.81 20.38
CA GLN A 391 -29.17 -6.02 21.56
C GLN A 391 -29.05 -4.53 21.26
N ALA A 392 -28.50 -4.15 20.11
CA ALA A 392 -28.41 -2.75 19.70
C ALA A 392 -29.80 -2.14 19.47
N VAL A 393 -30.69 -2.86 18.78
CA VAL A 393 -32.09 -2.45 18.58
C VAL A 393 -32.82 -2.31 19.92
N ALA A 394 -32.63 -3.25 20.85
CA ALA A 394 -33.25 -3.16 22.18
C ALA A 394 -32.75 -1.92 22.97
N ARG A 395 -31.46 -1.59 22.88
CA ARG A 395 -30.90 -0.36 23.47
C ARG A 395 -31.46 0.89 22.82
N GLN A 396 -31.57 0.92 21.49
CA GLN A 396 -32.17 2.03 20.75
C GLN A 396 -33.62 2.26 21.17
N ASN A 397 -34.45 1.22 21.16
CA ASN A 397 -35.85 1.31 21.57
C ASN A 397 -36.00 1.81 23.02
N ARG A 398 -35.11 1.38 23.93
CA ARG A 398 -35.10 1.86 25.31
C ARG A 398 -34.83 3.37 25.38
N VAL A 399 -33.82 3.85 24.67
CA VAL A 399 -33.47 5.28 24.63
C VAL A 399 -34.60 6.09 23.98
N GLU A 400 -35.24 5.57 22.93
CA GLU A 400 -36.40 6.22 22.30
C GLU A 400 -37.59 6.35 23.25
N VAL A 401 -37.87 5.33 24.06
CA VAL A 401 -38.91 5.39 25.10
C VAL A 401 -38.56 6.41 26.19
N GLU A 402 -37.31 6.44 26.65
CA GLU A 402 -36.83 7.42 27.63
C GLU A 402 -36.91 8.85 27.07
N LEU A 403 -36.60 9.05 25.78
CA LEU A 403 -36.73 10.34 25.09
C LEU A 403 -38.20 10.76 24.97
N ALA A 404 -39.10 9.85 24.63
CA ALA A 404 -40.54 10.14 24.60
C ALA A 404 -41.06 10.54 25.98
N ARG A 405 -40.60 9.87 27.04
CA ARG A 405 -40.98 10.19 28.42
C ARG A 405 -40.50 11.58 28.85
N THR A 406 -39.23 11.90 28.62
CA THR A 406 -38.70 13.24 28.95
C THR A 406 -39.40 14.35 28.16
N ARG A 407 -39.79 14.09 26.91
CA ARG A 407 -40.60 15.02 26.12
C ARG A 407 -41.99 15.25 26.72
N ILE A 408 -42.63 14.20 27.22
CA ILE A 408 -43.91 14.32 27.94
C ILE A 408 -43.72 15.13 29.21
N ASP A 409 -42.68 14.85 30.01
CA ASP A 409 -42.39 15.57 31.25
C ASP A 409 -42.17 17.08 31.01
N ILE A 410 -41.44 17.43 29.94
CA ILE A 410 -41.25 18.83 29.52
C ILE A 410 -42.58 19.49 29.13
N LEU A 411 -43.43 18.81 28.36
CA LEU A 411 -44.74 19.34 27.97
C LEU A 411 -45.67 19.53 29.19
N GLN A 412 -45.61 18.61 30.16
CA GLN A 412 -46.36 18.75 31.42
C GLN A 412 -45.86 19.93 32.25
N ALA A 413 -44.54 20.10 32.38
CA ALA A 413 -43.94 21.23 33.08
C ALA A 413 -44.29 22.58 32.42
N ASP A 414 -44.27 22.65 31.08
CA ASP A 414 -44.69 23.85 30.34
C ASP A 414 -46.18 24.16 30.54
N SER A 415 -47.05 23.14 30.57
CA SER A 415 -48.47 23.31 30.88
C SER A 415 -48.67 23.87 32.30
N GLN A 416 -47.99 23.29 33.29
CA GLN A 416 -48.05 23.75 34.67
C GLN A 416 -47.52 25.20 34.81
N LEU A 417 -46.44 25.54 34.12
CA LEU A 417 -45.89 26.89 34.10
C LEU A 417 -46.90 27.89 33.50
N LYS A 418 -47.54 27.54 32.38
CA LYS A 418 -48.58 28.36 31.76
C LYS A 418 -49.77 28.58 32.69
N GLU A 419 -50.19 27.57 33.42
CA GLU A 419 -51.26 27.68 34.44
C GLU A 419 -50.85 28.59 35.59
N ALA A 420 -49.63 28.44 36.12
CA ALA A 420 -49.11 29.30 37.17
C ALA A 420 -49.00 30.77 36.74
N ILE A 421 -48.57 31.03 35.49
CA ILE A 421 -48.55 32.38 34.91
C ILE A 421 -49.96 32.95 34.82
N LYS A 422 -50.93 32.17 34.33
CA LYS A 422 -52.34 32.62 34.25
C LYS A 422 -52.87 32.99 35.64
N GLN A 423 -52.66 32.14 36.64
CA GLN A 423 -53.07 32.41 38.03
C GLN A 423 -52.40 33.67 38.58
N LYS A 424 -51.09 33.85 38.34
CA LYS A 424 -50.36 35.06 38.77
C LYS A 424 -50.92 36.33 38.10
N VAL A 425 -51.24 36.27 36.81
CA VAL A 425 -51.84 37.40 36.08
C VAL A 425 -53.23 37.72 36.64
N GLU A 426 -54.05 36.71 36.92
CA GLU A 426 -55.37 36.89 37.51
C GLU A 426 -55.30 37.52 38.91
N LEU A 427 -54.39 37.06 39.77
CA LEU A 427 -54.16 37.67 41.08
C LEU A 427 -53.64 39.11 40.96
N SER A 428 -52.77 39.40 39.99
CA SER A 428 -52.29 40.77 39.73
C SER A 428 -53.43 41.68 39.30
N GLN A 429 -54.33 41.21 38.42
CA GLN A 429 -55.51 41.95 38.00
C GLN A 429 -56.48 42.19 39.16
N GLN A 430 -56.66 41.19 40.04
CA GLN A 430 -57.44 41.36 41.26
C GLN A 430 -56.81 42.44 42.14
N LEU A 431 -55.49 42.40 42.39
CA LEU A 431 -54.79 43.42 43.17
C LEU A 431 -54.95 44.83 42.59
N GLU A 432 -54.81 45.00 41.27
CA GLU A 432 -55.07 46.28 40.58
C GLU A 432 -56.51 46.75 40.79
N GLN A 433 -57.49 45.85 40.73
CA GLN A 433 -58.89 46.17 41.02
C GLN A 433 -59.09 46.62 42.46
N TRP A 434 -58.53 45.89 43.44
CA TRP A 434 -58.57 46.26 44.86
C TRP A 434 -57.89 47.62 45.12
N GLN A 435 -56.77 47.90 44.43
CA GLN A 435 -56.09 49.20 44.50
C GLN A 435 -56.98 50.33 43.97
N MET A 436 -57.63 50.12 42.83
CA MET A 436 -58.53 51.09 42.22
C MET A 436 -59.76 51.35 43.10
N ASP A 437 -60.34 50.30 43.69
CA ASP A 437 -61.48 50.41 44.61
C ASP A 437 -61.10 51.16 45.90
N MET A 438 -59.93 50.85 46.48
CA MET A 438 -59.40 51.58 47.64
C MET A 438 -59.12 53.06 47.32
N GLN A 439 -58.57 53.35 46.14
CA GLN A 439 -58.33 54.73 45.71
C GLN A 439 -59.64 55.48 45.48
N ALA A 440 -60.67 54.83 44.92
CA ALA A 440 -61.99 55.41 44.79
C ALA A 440 -62.63 55.73 46.15
N LEU A 441 -62.49 54.84 47.15
CA LEU A 441 -62.95 55.10 48.52
C LEU A 441 -62.20 56.26 49.19
N LEU A 442 -60.89 56.38 48.95
CA LEU A 442 -60.09 57.52 49.43
C LEU A 442 -60.54 58.82 48.75
N ASP A 443 -60.73 58.82 47.44
CA ASP A 443 -61.21 59.98 46.68
C ASP A 443 -62.62 60.40 47.12
N GLU A 444 -63.52 59.43 47.38
CA GLU A 444 -64.85 59.67 47.93
C GLU A 444 -64.76 60.24 49.34
N HIS A 445 -63.87 59.72 50.20
CA HIS A 445 -63.64 60.26 51.52
C HIS A 445 -63.14 61.71 51.46
N VAL A 446 -62.13 61.99 50.63
CA VAL A 446 -61.59 63.34 50.41
C VAL A 446 -62.68 64.27 49.87
N ARG A 447 -63.46 63.84 48.87
CA ARG A 447 -64.57 64.61 48.31
C ARG A 447 -65.67 64.87 49.33
N SER A 448 -66.04 63.89 50.16
CA SER A 448 -67.04 64.03 51.23
C SER A 448 -66.60 64.99 52.33
N LYS A 449 -65.29 65.14 52.55
CA LYS A 449 -64.70 66.10 53.49
C LYS A 449 -64.53 67.49 52.89
N LEU A 450 -64.30 67.59 51.58
CA LEU A 450 -64.18 68.87 50.86
C LEU A 450 -65.53 69.45 50.41
N THR A 451 -66.55 68.64 50.14
CA THR A 451 -67.90 69.12 49.76
C THR A 451 -68.62 69.95 50.83
N PRO A 452 -68.51 69.71 52.16
CA PRO A 452 -69.01 70.66 53.13
C PRO A 452 -68.21 71.97 53.13
N VAL A 453 -66.97 71.99 52.61
CA VAL A 453 -66.17 73.22 52.47
C VAL A 453 -66.47 73.93 51.14
N SER A 454 -66.70 73.23 50.04
CA SER A 454 -67.01 73.83 48.74
C SER A 454 -68.46 74.34 48.62
N GLN A 455 -69.44 73.76 49.32
CA GLN A 455 -70.77 74.38 49.42
C GLN A 455 -70.79 75.62 50.32
N ILE A 456 -69.79 75.80 51.19
CA ILE A 456 -69.63 77.03 52.00
C ILE A 456 -68.82 78.11 51.24
N VAL A 457 -68.04 77.72 50.22
CA VAL A 457 -67.17 78.65 49.47
C VAL A 457 -67.71 79.02 48.07
N ALA A 458 -68.61 78.23 47.46
CA ALA A 458 -69.22 78.57 46.16
C ALA A 458 -70.40 79.58 46.23
N THR A 459 -70.82 80.00 47.43
CA THR A 459 -71.82 81.07 47.63
C THR A 459 -71.21 82.44 47.97
N ARG A 460 -69.88 82.61 47.84
CA ARG A 460 -69.21 83.91 47.99
C ARG A 460 -68.22 84.14 46.84
N ASN A 461 -68.75 84.78 45.80
CA ASN A 461 -68.07 85.49 44.71
C ASN A 461 -67.38 84.58 43.68
N GLY A 462 -67.81 84.50 42.42
CA GLY A 462 -68.43 85.54 41.60
C GLY A 462 -67.36 86.28 40.80
N GLU A 463 -67.31 85.91 39.51
CA GLU A 463 -66.86 86.72 38.36
C GLU A 463 -65.40 86.58 37.84
N ASN A 464 -65.34 86.08 36.59
CA ASN A 464 -64.40 86.38 35.49
C ASN A 464 -62.93 85.94 35.66
N SER A 465 -62.21 85.42 34.66
CA SER A 465 -62.41 85.21 33.21
C SER A 465 -61.23 84.39 32.68
N ASP A 466 -61.46 83.67 31.58
CA ASP A 466 -60.51 83.36 30.50
C ASP A 466 -59.37 82.33 30.63
N MET A 467 -59.51 81.31 29.77
CA MET A 467 -58.58 80.88 28.71
C MET A 467 -57.42 79.89 28.98
N SER A 468 -57.56 78.73 28.32
CA SER A 468 -56.57 78.00 27.47
C SER A 468 -55.44 77.20 28.17
N ALA A 469 -55.47 75.86 28.25
CA ALA A 469 -55.08 74.84 27.23
C ALA A 469 -53.71 74.16 27.58
N PRO A 470 -53.23 73.06 26.95
CA PRO A 470 -53.86 71.84 26.42
C PRO A 470 -53.13 70.51 26.78
N ALA A 471 -53.69 69.38 26.27
CA ALA A 471 -53.03 68.13 25.82
C ALA A 471 -52.55 67.14 26.92
N ARG A 472 -52.55 65.80 26.76
CA ARG A 472 -52.64 64.88 25.60
C ARG A 472 -52.95 63.46 26.16
N LYS A 473 -54.05 62.79 25.79
CA LYS A 473 -54.09 61.61 24.87
C LYS A 473 -53.05 60.51 25.21
N LYS A 474 -53.41 59.27 25.56
CA LYS A 474 -54.13 58.24 24.74
C LYS A 474 -54.39 56.99 25.62
N ARG A 475 -55.61 56.42 25.61
CA ARG A 475 -56.11 55.27 24.81
C ARG A 475 -55.45 53.93 25.18
N SER A 476 -56.22 52.99 25.75
CA SER A 476 -57.13 52.02 25.09
C SER A 476 -56.32 50.92 24.38
N THR A 477 -56.65 49.64 24.41
CA THR A 477 -57.91 48.89 24.40
C THR A 477 -57.49 47.44 24.66
N GLY A 478 -58.23 46.62 25.40
CA GLY A 478 -59.45 45.99 24.90
C GLY A 478 -59.22 44.49 24.75
N SER A 479 -59.48 43.79 25.85
CA SER A 479 -59.51 42.34 25.98
C SER A 479 -60.65 41.74 25.14
N THR A 480 -60.37 40.66 24.42
CA THR A 480 -61.41 39.77 23.89
C THR A 480 -61.15 38.35 24.37
N LYS A 481 -61.96 37.94 25.36
CA LYS A 481 -62.20 36.57 25.79
C LYS A 481 -62.62 35.71 24.61
N LYS A 482 -62.04 34.51 24.48
CA LYS A 482 -62.73 33.34 23.94
C LYS A 482 -62.49 32.15 24.86
N MET A 483 -63.61 31.58 25.29
CA MET A 483 -63.82 30.34 26.03
C MET A 483 -63.58 29.11 25.14
N PHE A 484 -63.74 27.92 25.75
CA PHE A 484 -63.57 26.54 25.28
C PHE A 484 -62.15 26.02 25.58
N GLY A 485 -61.91 25.09 26.51
CA GLY A 485 -62.71 23.96 26.99
C GLY A 485 -62.23 22.71 26.28
N LEU A 486 -61.78 21.67 26.99
CA LEU A 486 -61.77 20.29 26.52
C LEU A 486 -61.30 19.31 27.62
N PHE A 487 -61.76 18.07 27.43
CA PHE A 487 -61.22 16.77 27.83
C PHE A 487 -59.72 16.69 28.08
#